data_AF-A0A7C4J9N0-F1
#
_entry.id   AF-A0A7C4J9N0-F1
#
_cell.length_a   1.000
_cell.length_b   1.000
_cell.length_c   1.000
_cell.angle_alpha   90.00
_cell.angle_beta   90.00
_cell.angle_gamma   90.00
#
_symmetry.space_group_name_H-M   'P 1'
#
loop_
_entity.id
_entity.type
_entity.pdbx_description
1 polymer ?
#
loop_
_entity_poly.entity_id
_entity_poly.type
_entity_poly.pdbx_seq_one_letter_code
_entity_poly.pdbx_strand_id
1 'polypeptide(L)' 'DVGQTTKDGAVTLEICRCVGACSQAPVVVVDEEAAGRVKPNKLPQLIRKCTAQ' A
#
# COMPACT_ATOMS: atom_id res chain seq x y z
N ASP A 1 9.78 2.28 -9.26
CA ASP A 1 10.33 3.24 -8.29
C ASP A 1 9.23 4.00 -7.59
N VAL A 2 9.58 4.80 -6.58
CA VAL A 2 8.65 5.75 -5.95
C VAL A 2 8.15 6.76 -6.99
N GLY A 3 6.86 7.07 -6.94
CA GLY A 3 6.18 7.99 -7.85
C GLY A 3 5.86 7.38 -9.22
N GLN A 4 6.12 6.09 -9.42
CA GLN A 4 5.81 5.40 -10.67
C GLN A 4 4.51 4.62 -10.55
N THR A 5 3.79 4.58 -11.67
CA THR A 5 2.61 3.75 -11.88
C THR A 5 2.99 2.51 -12.66
N THR A 6 2.37 1.38 -12.34
CA THR A 6 2.50 0.14 -13.11
C THR A 6 2.01 0.34 -14.55
N LYS A 7 2.51 -0.47 -15.49
CA LYS A 7 2.19 -0.30 -16.93
C LYS A 7 0.71 -0.49 -17.27
N ASP A 8 0.00 -1.24 -16.44
CA ASP A 8 -1.45 -1.47 -16.52
C ASP A 8 -2.28 -0.31 -15.91
N GLY A 9 -1.63 0.68 -15.31
CA GLY A 9 -2.30 1.81 -14.66
C GLY A 9 -2.94 1.50 -13.30
N ALA A 10 -2.79 0.28 -12.80
CA ALA A 10 -3.56 -0.19 -11.64
C ALA A 10 -2.98 0.22 -10.28
N VAL A 11 -1.66 0.42 -10.18
CA VAL A 11 -0.98 0.69 -8.91
C VAL A 11 0.05 1.80 -9.07
N THR A 12 -0.02 2.81 -8.21
CA THR A 12 1.02 3.85 -8.07
C THR A 12 1.69 3.72 -6.70
N LEU A 13 3.01 3.71 -6.67
CA LEU A 13 3.77 3.66 -5.41
C LEU A 13 4.10 5.08 -4.94
N GLU A 14 3.49 5.55 -3.86
CA GLU A 14 3.79 6.86 -3.29
C GLU A 14 4.48 6.77 -1.92
N ILE A 15 5.30 7.77 -1.60
CA ILE A 15 5.78 7.95 -0.23
C ILE A 15 4.68 8.63 0.57
N CYS A 16 4.12 7.91 1.54
CA CYS A 16 3.28 8.52 2.56
C CYS A 16 4.15 9.10 3.69
N ARG A 17 3.74 10.28 4.19
CA ARG A 17 4.22 10.80 5.48
C ARG A 17 3.49 10.08 6.62
N CYS A 18 3.72 10.51 7.86
CA CYS A 18 3.06 9.95 9.03
C CYS A 18 1.54 9.87 8.85
N VAL A 19 0.99 8.66 9.00
CA VAL A 19 -0.45 8.37 8.90
C VAL A 19 -1.12 8.18 10.26
N GLY A 20 -0.44 8.56 11.35
CA GLY A 20 -1.00 8.51 12.71
C GLY A 20 -1.18 7.10 13.31
N ALA A 21 -0.61 6.06 12.68
CA ALA A 21 -0.79 4.66 13.07
C ALA A 21 0.48 4.00 13.63
N CYS A 22 1.27 4.75 14.42
CA CYS A 22 2.58 4.31 14.92
C CYS A 22 2.54 3.00 15.72
N SER A 23 1.49 2.76 16.51
CA SER A 23 1.30 1.52 17.30
C SER A 23 1.05 0.28 16.45
N GLN A 24 0.75 0.47 15.16
CA GLN A 24 0.46 -0.56 14.17
C GLN A 24 1.59 -0.65 13.12
N ALA A 25 2.73 0.02 13.33
CA ALA A 25 3.85 -0.04 12.39
C ALA A 25 4.34 -1.49 12.14
N PRO A 26 4.80 -1.83 10.93
CA PRO A 26 4.75 -1.05 9.68
C PRO A 26 3.34 -0.92 9.11
N VAL A 27 3.01 0.26 8.54
CA VAL A 27 1.68 0.57 7.98
C VAL A 27 1.80 0.90 6.50
N VAL A 28 0.85 0.41 5.71
CA VAL A 28 0.66 0.77 4.30
C VAL A 28 -0.77 1.28 4.14
N VAL A 29 -0.98 2.34 3.37
CA VAL A 29 -2.31 2.83 2.99
C VAL A 29 -2.56 2.42 1.54
N VAL A 30 -3.70 1.77 1.29
CA VAL A 30 -4.12 1.31 -0.03
C VAL A 30 -5.55 1.76 -0.24
N ASP A 31 -5.82 2.56 -1.27
CA ASP A 31 -7.16 3.13 -1.55
C ASP A 31 -7.81 3.75 -0.30
N GLU A 32 -7.05 4.58 0.42
CA GLU A 32 -7.43 5.23 1.70
C GLU A 32 -7.66 4.28 2.90
N GLU A 33 -7.52 2.96 2.72
CA GLU A 33 -7.55 1.99 3.81
C GLU A 33 -6.16 1.77 4.43
N ALA A 34 -6.03 2.03 5.73
CA ALA A 34 -4.79 1.77 6.46
C ALA A 34 -4.69 0.28 6.88
N ALA A 35 -3.64 -0.40 6.41
CA ALA A 35 -3.28 -1.75 6.82
C ALA A 35 -2.07 -1.70 7.76
N GLY A 36 -2.25 -2.13 9.01
CA GLY A 36 -1.20 -2.22 10.02
C GLY A 36 -0.52 -3.58 10.12
N ARG A 37 0.63 -3.60 10.80
CA ARG A 37 1.48 -4.79 11.06
C ARG A 37 1.81 -5.54 9.77
N VAL A 38 2.08 -4.80 8.70
CA VAL A 38 2.30 -5.35 7.37
C VAL A 38 3.65 -6.07 7.32
N LYS A 39 3.63 -7.29 6.78
CA LYS A 39 4.81 -8.08 6.47
C LYS A 39 4.97 -8.17 4.95
N PRO A 40 6.20 -8.33 4.42
CA PRO A 40 6.43 -8.43 2.97
C PRO A 40 5.57 -9.49 2.26
N ASN A 41 5.33 -10.63 2.91
CA ASN A 41 4.49 -11.70 2.36
C ASN A 41 2.99 -11.36 2.27
N LYS A 42 2.52 -10.34 3.01
CA LYS A 42 1.12 -9.90 3.01
C LYS A 42 0.85 -8.80 1.98
N LEU A 43 1.89 -8.12 1.51
CA LEU A 43 1.77 -7.06 0.50
C LEU A 43 1.10 -7.53 -0.80
N PRO A 44 1.41 -8.71 -1.39
CA PRO A 44 0.73 -9.20 -2.59
C PRO A 44 -0.78 -9.39 -2.42
N GLN A 45 -1.23 -9.75 -1.21
CA GLN A 45 -2.65 -9.88 -0.90
C GLN A 45 -3.34 -8.53 -0.75
N LEU A 46 -2.63 -7.52 -0.23
CA LEU A 46 -3.15 -6.16 -0.08
C LEU A 46 -3.36 -5.48 -1.44
N ILE A 47 -2.38 -5.57 -2.34
CA ILE A 47 -2.45 -4.92 -3.68
C ILE A 47 -3.37 -5.64 -4.67
N ARG A 48 -3.77 -6.89 -4.38
CA ARG A 48 -4.77 -7.62 -5.19
C ARG A 48 -6.11 -6.88 -5.24
N LYS A 49 -6.44 -6.10 -4.20
CA LYS A 49 -7.66 -5.27 -4.20
C LYS A 49 -7.67 -4.25 -5.35
N CYS A 50 -6.52 -3.69 -5.70
CA CYS A 50 -6.38 -2.66 -6.73
C CYS A 50 -6.33 -3.22 -8.16
N THR A 51 -5.98 -4.50 -8.33
CA THR A 51 -5.76 -5.14 -9.64
C THR A 51 -6.90 -6.07 -10.08
N ALA A 52 -7.89 -6.31 -9.22
CA ALA A 52 -9.01 -7.21 -9.48
C ALA A 52 -10.33 -6.48 -9.81
N GLN A 53 -10.26 -5.19 -10.17
CA GLN A 53 -11.41 -4.37 -10.58
C GLN A 53 -11.48 -4.20 -12.09
#